data_AF-A0AAV8QG64-F1
#
_entry.id   AF-A0AAV8QG64-F1
#
_cell.length_a   1.000
_cell.length_b   1.000
_cell.length_c   1.000
_cell.angle_alpha   90.00
_cell.angle_beta   90.00
_cell.angle_gamma   90.00
#
_symmetry.space_group_name_H-M   'P 1'
#
loop_
_entity.id
_entity.type
_entity.pdbx_description
1 polymer ?
#
loop_
_entity_poly.entity_id
_entity_poly.type
_entity_poly.pdbx_seq_one_letter_code
_entity_poly.pdbx_strand_id
1 'polypeptide(L)'
;MLSTALAPTAPVVSIVLRISVATTILLESLPLGSHKWNEVKKAGPDADFKQTSNVLGAKWKALSAEEKKPYEDKYQRGKEAYLQVMRQEKREIDAMKLLEEEQLQKTAMELLQQYLQFKQEADKEGKKTRKEKDPLKPKHPRSTFFLFSKERREALLRENKNVLEISKIAGGKWKKMTGEQKAPYPMRRQPITGKWSALQAKEAQGSCDYREGRREYESFKSGAKLEKQMWNDEAVEGITAYGKELEEYNKFVMVDKASVEHNSS
;
A
#
# COMPACT_ATOMS: atom_id res chain seq x y z
N MET A 1 -11.88 -43.14 15.84
CA MET A 1 -11.83 -41.97 14.94
C MET A 1 -10.46 -41.33 15.14
N LEU A 2 -9.63 -41.39 14.10
CA LEU A 2 -8.19 -41.13 14.13
C LEU A 2 -7.90 -39.68 14.53
N SER A 3 -6.98 -39.53 15.48
CA SER A 3 -6.41 -38.26 15.91
C SER A 3 -5.46 -37.76 14.83
N THR A 4 -5.89 -36.77 14.04
CA THR A 4 -5.07 -36.13 13.01
C THR A 4 -4.02 -35.26 13.69
N ALA A 5 -2.82 -35.82 13.88
CA ALA A 5 -1.67 -35.08 14.35
C ALA A 5 -1.25 -34.06 13.28
N LEU A 6 -1.24 -32.79 13.69
CA LEU A 6 -0.76 -31.65 12.92
C LEU A 6 0.75 -31.83 12.67
N ALA A 7 1.15 -32.07 11.42
CA ALA A 7 2.55 -32.17 11.05
C ALA A 7 3.23 -30.78 11.15
N PRO A 8 4.40 -30.66 11.79
CA PRO A 8 5.14 -29.40 11.80
C PRO A 8 5.80 -29.13 10.45
N THR A 9 5.45 -27.98 9.86
CA THR A 9 6.34 -27.09 9.08
C THR A 9 7.43 -27.74 8.22
N ALA A 10 7.06 -28.05 6.98
CA ALA A 10 7.93 -28.62 5.94
C ALA A 10 9.29 -27.90 5.65
N PRO A 11 9.44 -26.55 5.73
CA PRO A 11 10.72 -25.94 5.32
C PRO A 11 11.83 -26.08 6.36
N VAL A 12 11.49 -26.07 7.66
CA VAL A 12 12.50 -26.14 8.74
C VAL A 12 13.10 -27.54 8.83
N VAL A 13 12.28 -28.58 8.63
CA VAL A 13 12.74 -29.99 8.60
C VAL A 13 13.69 -30.22 7.42
N SER A 14 13.42 -29.60 6.26
CA SER A 14 14.30 -29.68 5.07
C SER A 14 15.66 -29.01 5.30
N ILE A 15 15.68 -27.81 5.89
CA ILE A 15 16.93 -27.09 6.20
C ILE A 15 17.75 -27.84 7.25
N VAL A 16 17.10 -28.35 8.32
CA VAL A 16 17.79 -29.12 9.36
C VAL A 16 18.35 -30.43 8.82
N LEU A 17 17.62 -31.14 7.95
CA LEU A 17 18.15 -32.33 7.26
C LEU A 17 19.32 -31.98 6.32
N ARG A 18 19.24 -30.87 5.58
CA ARG A 18 20.31 -30.44 4.65
C ARG A 18 21.58 -30.02 5.38
N ILE A 19 21.46 -29.25 6.47
CA ILE A 19 22.58 -28.90 7.34
C ILE A 19 23.17 -30.15 7.98
N SER A 20 22.32 -31.07 8.47
CA SER A 20 22.78 -32.33 9.08
C SER A 20 23.55 -33.19 8.07
N VAL A 21 23.02 -33.38 6.85
CA VAL A 21 23.69 -34.10 5.76
C VAL A 21 25.01 -33.44 5.37
N ALA A 22 25.06 -32.11 5.23
CA ALA A 22 26.28 -31.36 4.92
C ALA A 22 27.35 -31.47 6.03
N THR A 23 26.95 -31.44 7.30
CA THR A 23 27.87 -31.65 8.42
C THR A 23 28.41 -33.08 8.48
N THR A 24 27.60 -34.11 8.18
CA THR A 24 28.10 -35.49 8.09
C THR A 24 29.10 -35.68 6.94
N ILE A 25 28.88 -35.05 5.79
CA ILE A 25 29.81 -35.11 4.65
C ILE A 25 31.15 -34.45 4.99
N LEU A 26 31.13 -33.34 5.73
CA LEU A 26 32.35 -32.66 6.22
C LEU A 26 33.08 -33.48 7.29
N LEU A 27 32.36 -34.17 8.18
CA LEU A 27 32.95 -35.06 9.19
C LEU A 27 33.53 -36.36 8.58
N GLU A 28 32.95 -36.90 7.51
CA GLU A 28 33.49 -38.04 6.76
C GLU A 28 34.73 -37.69 5.92
N SER A 29 34.89 -36.41 5.56
CA SER A 29 36.02 -35.91 4.78
C SER A 29 37.27 -35.62 5.62
N LEU A 30 37.17 -35.71 6.94
CA LEU A 30 38.34 -35.56 7.82
C LEU A 30 39.34 -36.70 7.59
N PRO A 31 40.64 -36.38 7.46
CA PRO A 31 41.65 -37.27 6.87
C PRO A 31 41.93 -38.59 7.61
N LEU A 32 41.41 -38.74 8.82
CA LEU A 32 41.56 -39.92 9.68
C LEU A 32 40.20 -40.37 10.21
N GLY A 33 39.22 -40.45 9.31
CA GLY A 33 37.85 -40.84 9.64
C GLY A 33 37.71 -42.22 10.31
N SER A 34 36.48 -42.52 10.71
CA SER A 34 36.03 -43.70 11.47
C SER A 34 36.69 -45.03 11.06
N HIS A 35 36.96 -45.24 9.78
CA HIS A 35 37.62 -46.45 9.27
C HIS A 35 39.05 -46.66 9.81
N LYS A 36 39.91 -45.63 9.71
CA LYS A 36 41.29 -45.68 10.21
C LYS A 36 41.33 -45.74 11.74
N TRP A 37 40.36 -45.11 12.39
CA TRP A 37 40.17 -45.18 13.84
C TRP A 37 39.85 -46.61 14.31
N ASN A 38 38.93 -47.29 13.61
CA ASN A 38 38.57 -48.67 13.90
C ASN A 38 39.72 -49.66 13.62
N GLU A 39 40.54 -49.41 12.60
CA GLU A 39 41.76 -50.19 12.35
C GLU A 39 42.78 -50.07 13.49
N VAL A 40 43.03 -48.86 14.00
CA VAL A 40 43.96 -48.64 15.12
C VAL A 40 43.41 -49.24 16.42
N LYS A 41 42.09 -49.16 16.66
CA LYS A 41 41.46 -49.83 17.80
C LYS A 41 41.46 -51.36 17.69
N LYS A 42 41.32 -51.92 16.49
CA LYS A 42 41.47 -53.37 16.28
C LYS A 42 42.91 -53.85 16.54
N ALA A 43 43.90 -53.03 16.18
CA ALA A 43 45.32 -53.34 16.41
C ALA A 43 45.77 -53.10 17.86
N GLY A 44 45.04 -52.27 18.62
CA GLY A 44 45.26 -52.02 20.05
C GLY A 44 43.93 -51.89 20.80
N PRO A 45 43.28 -53.00 21.18
CA PRO A 45 41.94 -53.01 21.79
C PRO A 45 41.85 -52.23 23.10
N ASP A 46 42.94 -52.17 23.87
CA ASP A 46 43.06 -51.45 25.14
C ASP A 46 43.60 -50.01 25.01
N ALA A 47 43.81 -49.52 23.78
CA ALA A 47 44.34 -48.16 23.57
C ALA A 47 43.28 -47.09 23.91
N ASP A 48 43.66 -46.17 24.80
CA ASP A 48 42.83 -45.02 25.18
C ASP A 48 42.66 -44.03 24.01
N PHE A 49 41.55 -43.26 23.97
CA PHE A 49 41.23 -42.30 22.91
C PHE A 49 42.40 -41.35 22.60
N LYS A 50 43.09 -40.89 23.65
CA LYS A 50 44.26 -40.02 23.52
C LYS A 50 45.45 -40.71 22.84
N GLN A 51 45.66 -42.00 23.12
CA GLN A 51 46.70 -42.81 22.48
C GLN A 51 46.37 -43.09 21.02
N THR A 52 45.11 -43.48 20.72
CA THR A 52 44.63 -43.70 19.34
C THR A 52 44.75 -42.41 18.51
N SER A 53 44.36 -41.26 19.07
CA SER A 53 44.46 -39.95 18.42
C SER A 53 45.93 -39.57 18.13
N ASN A 54 46.84 -39.80 19.08
CA ASN A 54 48.27 -39.53 18.88
C ASN A 54 48.88 -40.41 17.78
N VAL A 55 48.52 -41.71 17.75
CA VAL A 55 48.97 -42.65 16.72
C VAL A 55 48.45 -42.25 15.34
N LEU A 56 47.17 -41.86 15.22
CA LEU A 56 46.59 -41.40 13.97
C LEU A 56 47.23 -40.08 13.51
N GLY A 57 47.47 -39.13 14.42
CA GLY A 57 48.16 -37.87 14.11
C GLY A 57 49.60 -38.08 13.64
N ALA A 58 50.32 -39.04 14.24
CA ALA A 58 51.66 -39.44 13.80
C ALA A 58 51.62 -40.08 12.41
N LYS A 59 50.68 -40.99 12.15
CA LYS A 59 50.45 -41.60 10.83
C LYS A 59 50.15 -40.54 9.77
N TRP A 60 49.28 -39.57 10.07
CA TRP A 60 48.97 -38.47 9.15
C TRP A 60 50.19 -37.60 8.84
N LYS A 61 51.02 -37.28 9.85
CA LYS A 61 52.27 -36.53 9.60
C LYS A 61 53.23 -37.32 8.72
N ALA A 62 53.30 -38.64 8.88
CA ALA A 62 54.16 -39.54 8.12
C ALA A 62 53.67 -39.85 6.70
N LEU A 63 52.36 -39.68 6.40
CA LEU A 63 51.84 -39.88 5.04
C LEU A 63 52.47 -38.89 4.06
N SER A 64 52.87 -39.42 2.90
CA SER A 64 53.45 -38.60 1.82
C SER A 64 52.39 -37.68 1.20
N ALA A 65 52.84 -36.67 0.45
CA ALA A 65 51.93 -35.74 -0.24
C ALA A 65 50.97 -36.48 -1.21
N GLU A 66 51.41 -37.60 -1.79
CA GLU A 66 50.61 -38.42 -2.71
C GLU A 66 49.49 -39.18 -2.00
N GLU A 67 49.74 -39.67 -0.80
CA GLU A 67 48.74 -40.39 0.01
C GLU A 67 47.73 -39.45 0.68
N LYS A 68 48.11 -38.18 0.88
CA LYS A 68 47.23 -37.11 1.37
C LYS A 68 46.32 -36.54 0.29
N LYS A 69 46.74 -36.59 -0.97
CA LYS A 69 46.02 -36.06 -2.13
C LYS A 69 44.54 -36.47 -2.23
N PRO A 70 44.14 -37.75 -2.09
CA PRO A 70 42.73 -38.14 -2.17
C PRO A 70 41.86 -37.60 -1.03
N TYR A 71 42.46 -37.21 0.11
CA TYR A 71 41.73 -36.60 1.22
C TYR A 71 41.53 -35.10 0.99
N GLU A 72 42.54 -34.42 0.47
CA GLU A 72 42.42 -33.03 0.07
C GLU A 72 41.40 -32.89 -1.07
N ASP A 73 41.43 -33.76 -2.08
CA ASP A 73 40.46 -33.76 -3.18
C ASP A 73 39.02 -33.99 -2.68
N LYS A 74 38.82 -34.87 -1.69
CA LYS A 74 37.50 -35.09 -1.06
C LYS A 74 37.06 -33.88 -0.25
N TYR A 75 37.96 -33.24 0.49
CA TYR A 75 37.68 -32.02 1.24
C TYR A 75 37.29 -30.88 0.31
N GLN A 76 38.04 -30.64 -0.78
CA GLN A 76 37.71 -29.61 -1.76
C GLN A 76 36.36 -29.90 -2.43
N ARG A 77 36.11 -31.16 -2.83
CA ARG A 77 34.81 -31.56 -3.39
C ARG A 77 33.65 -31.35 -2.41
N GLY A 78 33.83 -31.70 -1.14
CA GLY A 78 32.84 -31.49 -0.09
C GLY A 78 32.56 -30.01 0.18
N LYS A 79 33.62 -29.19 0.18
CA LYS A 79 33.53 -27.74 0.29
C LYS A 79 32.78 -27.12 -0.90
N GLU A 80 33.08 -27.55 -2.12
CA GLU A 80 32.41 -27.10 -3.33
C GLU A 80 30.93 -27.49 -3.33
N ALA A 81 30.60 -28.73 -2.95
CA ALA A 81 29.22 -29.20 -2.82
C ALA A 81 28.44 -28.39 -1.77
N TYR A 82 29.03 -28.14 -0.60
CA TYR A 82 28.43 -27.28 0.43
C TYR A 82 28.18 -25.85 -0.09
N LEU A 83 29.17 -25.25 -0.76
CA LEU A 83 29.01 -23.92 -1.32
C LEU A 83 27.95 -23.87 -2.42
N GLN A 84 27.78 -24.94 -3.22
CA GLN A 84 26.68 -25.04 -4.19
C GLN A 84 25.31 -25.10 -3.50
N VAL A 85 25.15 -25.92 -2.46
CA VAL A 85 23.90 -25.99 -1.68
C VAL A 85 23.56 -24.63 -1.06
N MET A 86 24.53 -23.96 -0.43
CA MET A 86 24.33 -22.62 0.13
C MET A 86 23.96 -21.58 -0.93
N ARG A 87 24.55 -21.66 -2.14
CA ARG A 87 24.17 -20.79 -3.26
C ARG A 87 22.72 -21.04 -3.68
N GLN A 88 22.30 -22.29 -3.76
CA GLN A 88 20.94 -22.64 -4.16
C GLN A 88 19.91 -22.22 -3.12
N GLU A 89 20.16 -22.47 -1.84
CA GLU A 89 19.28 -22.03 -0.75
C GLU A 89 19.13 -20.50 -0.71
N LYS A 90 20.22 -19.77 -0.94
CA LYS A 90 20.16 -18.30 -1.03
C LYS A 90 19.24 -17.85 -2.18
N ARG A 91 19.34 -18.49 -3.35
CA ARG A 91 18.47 -18.15 -4.49
C ARG A 91 17.01 -18.50 -4.23
N GLU A 92 16.73 -19.62 -3.58
CA GLU A 92 15.37 -20.02 -3.17
C GLU A 92 14.77 -18.99 -2.20
N ILE A 93 15.54 -18.56 -1.19
CA ILE A 93 15.12 -17.52 -0.24
C ILE A 93 14.85 -16.20 -0.96
N ASP A 94 15.78 -15.77 -1.82
CA ASP A 94 15.64 -14.52 -2.54
C ASP A 94 14.47 -14.58 -3.54
N ALA A 95 14.12 -15.75 -4.08
CA ALA A 95 12.95 -15.93 -4.95
C ALA A 95 11.63 -15.85 -4.16
N MET A 96 11.56 -16.43 -2.96
CA MET A 96 10.38 -16.32 -2.10
C MET A 96 10.11 -14.88 -1.67
N LYS A 97 11.16 -14.12 -1.31
CA LYS A 97 11.01 -12.70 -0.94
C LYS A 97 10.43 -11.85 -2.07
N LEU A 98 10.91 -12.06 -3.30
CA LEU A 98 10.35 -11.37 -4.47
C LEU A 98 8.88 -11.70 -4.69
N LEU A 99 8.48 -12.96 -4.50
CA LEU A 99 7.08 -13.37 -4.63
C LEU A 99 6.19 -12.70 -3.56
N GLU A 100 6.66 -12.62 -2.32
CA GLU A 100 5.96 -11.97 -1.22
C GLU A 100 5.82 -10.45 -1.46
N GLU A 101 6.88 -9.79 -1.93
CA GLU A 101 6.87 -8.38 -2.31
C GLU A 101 5.90 -8.11 -3.48
N GLU A 102 5.87 -8.97 -4.49
CA GLU A 102 4.95 -8.84 -5.63
C GLU A 102 3.48 -8.98 -5.21
N GLN A 103 3.18 -9.94 -4.31
CA GLN A 103 1.83 -10.10 -3.77
C GLN A 103 1.41 -8.87 -2.94
N LEU A 104 2.32 -8.34 -2.12
CA LEU A 104 2.06 -7.13 -1.35
C LEU A 104 1.80 -5.92 -2.28
N GLN A 105 2.59 -5.76 -3.34
CA GLN A 105 2.38 -4.70 -4.33
C GLN A 105 1.04 -4.83 -5.05
N LYS A 106 0.66 -6.04 -5.47
CA LYS A 106 -0.63 -6.31 -6.11
C LYS A 106 -1.80 -5.95 -5.21
N THR A 107 -1.75 -6.37 -3.94
CA THR A 107 -2.81 -6.03 -2.96
C THR A 107 -2.89 -4.53 -2.67
N ALA A 108 -1.74 -3.84 -2.56
CA ALA A 108 -1.70 -2.40 -2.39
C ALA A 108 -2.31 -1.66 -3.60
N MET A 109 -2.01 -2.13 -4.81
CA MET A 109 -2.54 -1.56 -6.05
C MET A 109 -4.05 -1.80 -6.21
N GLU A 110 -4.55 -2.98 -5.85
CA GLU A 110 -5.98 -3.28 -5.84
C GLU A 110 -6.75 -2.41 -4.83
N LEU A 111 -6.20 -2.21 -3.64
CA LEU A 111 -6.79 -1.33 -2.63
C LEU A 111 -6.85 0.13 -3.10
N LEU A 112 -5.78 0.60 -3.75
CA LEU A 112 -5.74 1.94 -4.34
C LEU A 112 -6.80 2.08 -5.44
N GLN A 113 -6.96 1.08 -6.29
CA GLN A 113 -7.97 1.07 -7.35
C GLN A 113 -9.39 1.14 -6.77
N GLN A 114 -9.68 0.36 -5.72
CA GLN A 114 -10.97 0.42 -5.02
C GLN A 114 -11.24 1.81 -4.43
N TYR A 115 -10.23 2.43 -3.82
CA TYR A 115 -10.36 3.79 -3.27
C TYR A 115 -10.63 4.84 -4.36
N LEU A 116 -9.93 4.76 -5.50
CA LEU A 116 -10.14 5.65 -6.63
C LEU A 116 -11.55 5.49 -7.20
N GLN A 117 -12.05 4.25 -7.29
CA GLN A 117 -13.40 3.97 -7.76
C GLN A 117 -14.46 4.56 -6.80
N PHE A 118 -14.31 4.35 -5.49
CA PHE A 118 -15.17 4.94 -4.47
C PHE A 118 -15.19 6.48 -4.55
N LYS A 119 -14.03 7.11 -4.71
CA LYS A 119 -13.93 8.58 -4.90
C LYS A 119 -14.68 9.06 -6.13
N GLN A 120 -14.55 8.36 -7.26
CA GLN A 120 -15.24 8.72 -8.49
C GLN A 120 -16.76 8.58 -8.37
N GLU A 121 -17.25 7.55 -7.68
CA GLU A 121 -18.67 7.34 -7.42
C GLU A 121 -19.26 8.44 -6.53
N ALA A 122 -18.58 8.77 -5.43
CA ALA A 122 -18.98 9.87 -4.54
C ALA A 122 -19.02 11.23 -5.26
N ASP A 123 -18.04 11.50 -6.13
CA ASP A 123 -18.01 12.72 -6.94
C ASP A 123 -19.13 12.75 -7.99
N LYS A 124 -19.49 11.60 -8.59
CA LYS A 124 -20.61 11.48 -9.54
C LYS A 124 -21.95 11.71 -8.86
N GLU A 125 -22.15 11.18 -7.66
CA GLU A 125 -23.38 11.41 -6.86
C GLU A 125 -23.49 12.87 -6.39
N GLY A 126 -22.38 13.45 -5.92
CA GLY A 126 -22.31 14.86 -5.51
C GLY A 126 -22.51 15.85 -6.67
N LYS A 127 -22.00 15.54 -7.87
CA LYS A 127 -22.17 16.40 -9.07
C LYS A 127 -23.55 16.28 -9.70
N LYS A 128 -24.20 15.11 -9.69
CA LYS A 128 -25.56 14.94 -10.25
C LYS A 128 -26.62 15.78 -9.54
N THR A 129 -26.43 16.10 -8.26
CA THR A 129 -27.41 16.88 -7.47
C THR A 129 -27.15 18.38 -7.46
N ARG A 130 -25.90 18.82 -7.70
CA ARG A 130 -25.51 20.23 -7.67
C ARG A 130 -25.37 20.76 -9.09
N LYS A 131 -26.50 21.16 -9.69
CA LYS A 131 -26.47 22.06 -10.86
C LYS A 131 -25.59 23.25 -10.53
N GLU A 132 -24.63 23.52 -11.41
CA GLU A 132 -23.79 24.69 -11.32
C GLU A 132 -24.68 25.93 -11.33
N LYS A 133 -24.66 26.68 -10.23
CA LYS A 133 -25.43 27.91 -10.09
C LYS A 133 -24.47 29.04 -10.35
N ASP A 134 -24.75 29.83 -11.38
CA ASP A 134 -24.05 31.07 -11.71
C ASP A 134 -23.78 31.88 -10.43
N PRO A 135 -22.51 32.09 -10.03
CA PRO A 135 -22.18 32.82 -8.80
C PRO A 135 -22.65 34.28 -8.83
N LEU A 136 -22.75 34.85 -10.03
CA LEU A 136 -23.17 36.23 -10.28
C LEU A 136 -24.69 36.38 -10.38
N LYS A 137 -25.47 35.30 -10.32
CA LYS A 137 -26.93 35.37 -10.42
C LYS A 137 -27.55 35.83 -9.09
N PRO A 138 -28.40 36.87 -9.07
CA PRO A 138 -29.07 37.33 -7.87
C PRO A 138 -29.87 36.22 -7.20
N LYS A 139 -29.57 35.94 -5.93
CA LYS A 139 -30.29 34.91 -5.14
C LYS A 139 -31.77 35.29 -4.99
N HIS A 140 -32.65 34.33 -5.23
CA HIS A 140 -34.09 34.52 -5.13
C HIS A 140 -34.50 35.03 -3.73
N PRO A 141 -35.48 35.95 -3.63
CA PRO A 141 -35.98 36.42 -2.35
C PRO A 141 -36.50 35.25 -1.53
N ARG A 142 -36.07 35.22 -0.26
CA ARG A 142 -36.48 34.21 0.72
C ARG A 142 -38.00 34.27 0.96
N SER A 143 -38.61 33.11 1.23
CA SER A 143 -40.03 33.03 1.58
C SER A 143 -40.34 33.78 2.87
N THR A 144 -41.60 34.20 3.05
CA THR A 144 -42.08 34.89 4.26
C THR A 144 -41.76 34.12 5.55
N PHE A 145 -41.92 32.79 5.52
CA PHE A 145 -41.54 31.90 6.62
C PHE A 145 -40.04 31.93 6.92
N PHE A 146 -39.18 32.04 5.89
CA PHE A 146 -37.73 32.09 6.09
C PHE A 146 -37.25 33.43 6.65
N LEU A 147 -37.97 34.53 6.38
CA LEU A 147 -37.72 35.83 7.03
C LEU A 147 -38.03 35.74 8.53
N PHE A 148 -39.20 35.20 8.88
CA PHE A 148 -39.57 34.91 10.28
C PHE A 148 -38.58 33.95 10.96
N SER A 149 -38.22 32.86 10.29
CA SER A 149 -37.30 31.85 10.84
C SER A 149 -35.90 32.39 11.03
N LYS A 150 -35.47 33.40 10.27
CA LYS A 150 -34.18 34.07 10.47
C LYS A 150 -34.17 34.84 11.80
N GLU A 151 -35.17 35.69 12.01
CA GLU A 151 -35.33 36.48 13.24
C GLU A 151 -35.43 35.56 14.48
N ARG A 152 -36.14 34.43 14.35
CA ARG A 152 -36.26 33.45 15.43
C ARG A 152 -35.02 32.60 15.65
N ARG A 153 -34.31 32.23 14.58
CA ARG A 153 -33.06 31.47 14.68
C ARG A 153 -32.00 32.27 15.42
N GLU A 154 -31.89 33.58 15.16
CA GLU A 154 -30.94 34.47 15.86
C GLU A 154 -31.25 34.65 17.36
N ALA A 155 -32.53 34.61 17.75
CA ALA A 155 -32.92 34.63 19.16
C ALA A 155 -32.67 33.26 19.85
N LEU A 156 -33.03 32.16 19.20
CA LEU A 156 -32.92 30.81 19.76
C LEU A 156 -31.49 30.26 19.74
N LEU A 157 -30.62 30.75 18.84
CA LEU A 157 -29.17 30.51 18.88
C LEU A 157 -28.53 31.13 20.12
N ARG A 158 -28.97 32.33 20.53
CA ARG A 158 -28.49 32.97 21.77
C ARG A 158 -28.92 32.22 23.03
N GLU A 159 -29.99 31.45 22.95
CA GLU A 159 -30.45 30.52 23.99
C GLU A 159 -29.74 29.14 23.93
N ASN A 160 -28.67 28.97 23.13
CA ASN A 160 -27.90 27.73 22.94
C ASN A 160 -28.71 26.50 22.49
N LYS A 161 -29.76 26.68 21.68
CA LYS A 161 -30.56 25.56 21.16
C LYS A 161 -29.95 24.94 19.92
N ASN A 162 -30.11 23.63 19.75
CA ASN A 162 -29.63 22.91 18.56
C ASN A 162 -30.40 23.37 17.30
N VAL A 163 -29.72 23.48 16.15
CA VAL A 163 -30.28 23.91 14.85
C VAL A 163 -31.55 23.14 14.45
N LEU A 164 -31.64 21.85 14.82
CA LEU A 164 -32.82 21.01 14.58
C LEU A 164 -34.01 21.43 15.45
N GLU A 165 -33.77 21.73 16.73
CA GLU A 165 -34.81 22.17 17.67
C GLU A 165 -35.33 23.56 17.32
N ILE A 166 -34.42 24.47 16.95
CA ILE A 166 -34.76 25.81 16.46
C ILE A 166 -35.73 25.72 15.28
N SER A 167 -35.48 24.80 14.35
CA SER A 167 -36.33 24.61 13.18
C SER A 167 -37.73 24.08 13.54
N LYS A 168 -37.82 23.16 14.53
CA LYS A 168 -39.11 22.66 15.06
C LYS A 168 -39.90 23.75 15.79
N ILE A 169 -39.23 24.52 16.64
CA ILE A 169 -39.84 25.62 17.42
C ILE A 169 -40.34 26.73 16.48
N ALA A 170 -39.53 27.14 15.51
CA ALA A 170 -39.92 28.15 14.52
C ALA A 170 -41.11 27.67 13.67
N GLY A 171 -41.08 26.42 13.18
CA GLY A 171 -42.20 25.84 12.42
C GLY A 171 -43.50 25.76 13.23
N GLY A 172 -43.42 25.31 14.48
CA GLY A 172 -44.57 25.23 15.39
C GLY A 172 -45.16 26.60 15.71
N LYS A 173 -44.30 27.60 15.95
CA LYS A 173 -44.73 28.98 16.22
C LYS A 173 -45.40 29.62 15.01
N TRP A 174 -44.82 29.43 13.81
CA TRP A 174 -45.41 29.94 12.58
C TRP A 174 -46.80 29.36 12.30
N LYS A 175 -47.03 28.07 12.59
CA LYS A 175 -48.36 27.46 12.44
C LYS A 175 -49.39 28.06 13.41
N LYS A 176 -48.97 28.38 14.65
CA LYS A 176 -49.84 28.96 15.69
C LYS A 176 -50.10 30.47 15.55
N MET A 177 -49.31 31.19 14.74
CA MET A 177 -49.50 32.64 14.52
C MET A 177 -50.73 32.93 13.66
N THR A 178 -51.52 33.93 14.07
CA THR A 178 -52.69 34.44 13.34
C THR A 178 -52.29 35.26 12.10
N GLY A 179 -53.25 35.52 11.21
CA GLY A 179 -53.01 36.30 9.98
C GLY A 179 -52.42 37.69 10.25
N GLU A 180 -52.84 38.35 11.32
CA GLU A 180 -52.35 39.65 11.76
C GLU A 180 -50.89 39.61 12.22
N GLN A 181 -50.50 38.58 12.98
CA GLN A 181 -49.11 38.41 13.42
C GLN A 181 -48.18 38.03 12.25
N LYS A 182 -48.76 37.44 11.19
CA LYS A 182 -48.05 37.13 9.94
C LYS A 182 -47.98 38.32 8.99
N ALA A 183 -48.90 39.29 9.07
CA ALA A 183 -49.03 40.42 8.15
C ALA A 183 -47.77 41.29 7.96
N PRO A 184 -46.89 41.49 8.95
CA PRO A 184 -45.65 42.24 8.76
C PRO A 184 -44.62 41.54 7.84
N TYR A 185 -44.65 40.20 7.76
CA TYR A 185 -43.69 39.41 6.98
C TYR A 185 -43.88 39.49 5.44
N PRO A 186 -45.10 39.40 4.87
CA PRO A 186 -45.32 39.66 3.45
C PRO A 186 -45.03 41.12 3.09
N MET A 187 -45.38 42.10 3.93
CA MET A 187 -45.02 43.51 3.69
C MET A 187 -43.52 43.73 3.66
N ARG A 188 -42.74 43.10 4.56
CA ARG A 188 -41.26 43.15 4.51
C ARG A 188 -40.67 42.40 3.30
N ARG A 189 -41.38 41.41 2.76
CA ARG A 189 -40.95 40.66 1.57
C ARG A 189 -41.17 41.44 0.27
N GLN A 190 -42.25 42.21 0.16
CA GLN A 190 -42.59 43.00 -1.03
C GLN A 190 -41.46 43.90 -1.58
N PRO A 191 -40.76 44.73 -0.77
CA PRO A 191 -39.65 45.52 -1.27
C PRO A 191 -38.43 44.66 -1.63
N ILE A 192 -38.24 43.50 -0.99
CA ILE A 192 -37.15 42.56 -1.32
C ILE A 192 -37.43 41.87 -2.66
N THR A 193 -38.68 41.50 -2.93
CA THR A 193 -39.09 40.95 -4.22
C THR A 193 -38.97 41.97 -5.33
N GLY A 194 -39.33 43.24 -5.07
CA GLY A 194 -39.17 44.33 -6.05
C GLY A 194 -37.70 44.64 -6.38
N LYS A 195 -36.81 44.64 -5.38
CA LYS A 195 -35.36 44.78 -5.60
C LYS A 195 -34.79 43.62 -6.41
N TRP A 196 -35.24 42.40 -6.13
CA TRP A 196 -34.77 41.22 -6.87
C TRP A 196 -35.26 41.20 -8.32
N SER A 197 -36.54 41.55 -8.59
CA SER A 197 -37.05 41.64 -9.96
C SER A 197 -36.35 42.74 -10.77
N ALA A 198 -36.00 43.87 -10.12
CA ALA A 198 -35.21 44.93 -10.76
C ALA A 198 -33.76 44.50 -11.05
N LEU A 199 -33.11 43.73 -10.16
CA LEU A 199 -31.78 43.16 -10.41
C LEU A 199 -31.80 42.14 -11.56
N GLN A 200 -32.83 41.30 -11.63
CA GLN A 200 -33.01 40.34 -12.71
C GLN A 200 -33.29 41.04 -14.06
N ALA A 201 -34.03 42.16 -14.05
CA ALA A 201 -34.22 42.99 -15.25
C ALA A 201 -32.89 43.60 -15.72
N LYS A 202 -32.03 44.10 -14.82
CA LYS A 202 -30.69 44.60 -15.15
C LYS A 202 -29.75 43.51 -15.69
N GLU A 203 -29.86 42.30 -15.16
CA GLU A 203 -29.15 41.11 -15.66
C GLU A 203 -29.63 40.75 -17.08
N ALA A 204 -30.94 40.76 -17.32
CA ALA A 204 -31.53 40.51 -18.65
C ALA A 204 -31.18 41.60 -19.67
N GLN A 205 -31.02 42.85 -19.21
CA GLN A 205 -30.63 43.99 -20.05
C GLN A 205 -29.13 43.99 -20.40
N GLY A 206 -28.34 43.11 -19.79
CA GLY A 206 -26.96 42.84 -20.18
C GLY A 206 -26.07 44.08 -20.18
N SER A 207 -25.77 44.63 -18.99
CA SER A 207 -24.63 45.55 -18.84
C SER A 207 -23.38 44.90 -19.47
N CYS A 208 -22.65 45.65 -20.29
CA CYS A 208 -21.40 45.24 -20.95
C CYS A 208 -20.43 44.61 -19.95
N ASP A 209 -20.29 45.25 -18.79
CA ASP A 209 -19.43 44.83 -17.68
C ASP A 209 -19.82 43.46 -17.09
N TYR A 210 -21.12 43.12 -17.08
CA TYR A 210 -21.58 41.81 -16.60
C TYR A 210 -21.29 40.69 -17.61
N ARG A 211 -21.40 40.99 -18.91
CA ARG A 211 -21.10 40.01 -19.98
C ARG A 211 -19.61 39.74 -20.05
N GLU A 212 -18.79 40.77 -19.87
CA GLU A 212 -17.34 40.66 -19.78
C GLU A 212 -16.90 39.91 -18.52
N GLY A 213 -17.40 40.29 -17.35
CA GLY A 213 -17.13 39.57 -16.09
C GLY A 213 -17.59 38.11 -16.10
N ARG A 214 -18.68 37.77 -16.81
CA ARG A 214 -19.08 36.37 -17.04
C ARG A 214 -18.10 35.64 -17.94
N ARG A 215 -17.65 36.27 -19.03
CA ARG A 215 -16.66 35.69 -19.95
C ARG A 215 -15.32 35.44 -19.25
N GLU A 216 -14.88 36.38 -18.43
CA GLU A 216 -13.69 36.24 -17.59
C GLU A 216 -13.83 35.13 -16.55
N TYR A 217 -14.99 35.06 -15.87
CA TYR A 217 -15.26 33.99 -14.91
C TYR A 217 -15.29 32.60 -15.57
N GLU A 218 -15.92 32.47 -16.74
CA GLU A 218 -15.96 31.22 -17.50
C GLU A 218 -14.57 30.83 -18.03
N SER A 219 -13.78 31.80 -18.49
CA SER A 219 -12.37 31.61 -18.89
C SER A 219 -11.49 31.20 -17.72
N PHE A 220 -11.64 31.83 -16.56
CA PHE A 220 -10.94 31.43 -15.33
C PHE A 220 -11.33 30.02 -14.91
N LYS A 221 -12.63 29.67 -14.98
CA LYS A 221 -13.10 28.35 -14.60
C LYS A 221 -12.63 27.25 -15.56
N SER A 222 -12.62 27.52 -16.87
CA SER A 222 -12.09 26.60 -17.87
C SER A 222 -10.58 26.42 -17.68
N GLY A 223 -9.84 27.51 -17.41
CA GLY A 223 -8.43 27.48 -17.04
C GLY A 223 -8.14 26.61 -15.81
N ALA A 224 -8.86 26.84 -14.71
CA ALA A 224 -8.71 26.05 -13.48
C ALA A 224 -9.08 24.57 -13.67
N LYS A 225 -10.03 24.27 -14.59
CA LYS A 225 -10.38 22.89 -14.94
C LYS A 225 -9.28 22.22 -15.76
N LEU A 226 -8.69 22.94 -16.72
CA LEU A 226 -7.57 22.46 -17.53
C LEU A 226 -6.31 22.26 -16.68
N GLU A 227 -6.01 23.20 -15.79
CA GLU A 227 -4.90 23.06 -14.83
C GLU A 227 -5.09 21.83 -13.94
N LYS A 228 -6.28 21.65 -13.36
CA LYS A 228 -6.57 20.44 -12.58
C LYS A 228 -6.42 19.15 -13.40
N GLN A 229 -6.80 19.19 -14.67
CA GLN A 229 -6.65 18.04 -15.56
C GLN A 229 -5.19 17.76 -15.86
N MET A 230 -4.39 18.79 -16.14
CA MET A 230 -2.95 18.68 -16.35
C MET A 230 -2.24 18.06 -15.14
N TRP A 231 -2.54 18.53 -13.91
CA TRP A 231 -1.97 17.94 -12.69
C TRP A 231 -2.42 16.49 -12.46
N ASN A 232 -3.65 16.14 -12.84
CA ASN A 232 -4.09 14.74 -12.76
C ASN A 232 -3.37 13.87 -13.79
N ASP A 233 -3.17 14.36 -15.00
CA ASP A 233 -2.47 13.65 -16.08
C ASP A 233 -0.99 13.49 -15.74
N GLU A 234 -0.33 14.53 -15.20
CA GLU A 234 1.05 14.49 -14.69
C GLU A 234 1.19 13.50 -13.53
N ALA A 235 0.22 13.44 -12.62
CA ALA A 235 0.20 12.43 -11.56
C ALA A 235 0.07 11.01 -12.12
N VAL A 236 -0.74 10.80 -13.15
CA VAL A 236 -0.87 9.49 -13.83
C VAL A 236 0.42 9.12 -14.55
N GLU A 237 1.07 10.07 -15.23
CA GLU A 237 2.37 9.88 -15.88
C GLU A 237 3.45 9.53 -14.85
N GLY A 238 3.51 10.25 -13.72
CA GLY A 238 4.44 9.96 -12.62
C GLY A 238 4.23 8.57 -12.03
N ILE A 239 2.98 8.15 -11.81
CA ILE A 239 2.66 6.79 -11.35
C ILE A 239 3.07 5.74 -12.41
N THR A 240 2.84 6.03 -13.69
CA THR A 240 3.17 5.12 -14.79
C THR A 240 4.68 4.98 -14.98
N ALA A 241 5.43 6.09 -14.87
CA ALA A 241 6.88 6.09 -14.94
C ALA A 241 7.50 5.30 -13.79
N TYR A 242 7.02 5.53 -12.56
CA TYR A 242 7.43 4.75 -11.39
C TYR A 242 7.13 3.25 -11.56
N GLY A 243 5.96 2.90 -12.11
CA GLY A 243 5.62 1.52 -12.44
C GLY A 243 6.61 0.87 -13.42
N LYS A 244 6.99 1.59 -14.48
CA LYS A 244 7.99 1.12 -15.46
C LYS A 244 9.39 0.98 -14.87
N GLU A 245 9.82 1.93 -14.04
CA GLU A 245 11.10 1.84 -13.32
C GLU A 245 11.13 0.62 -12.39
N LEU A 246 10.01 0.31 -11.74
CA LEU A 246 9.85 -0.89 -10.92
C LEU A 246 9.93 -2.17 -11.74
N GLU A 247 9.28 -2.20 -12.91
CA GLU A 247 9.37 -3.33 -13.85
C GLU A 247 10.81 -3.51 -14.39
N GLU A 248 11.50 -2.43 -14.72
CA GLU A 248 12.87 -2.45 -15.21
C GLU A 248 13.86 -2.86 -14.12
N TYR A 249 13.68 -2.36 -12.88
CA TYR A 249 14.41 -2.81 -11.71
C TYR A 249 14.18 -4.30 -11.43
N ASN A 250 12.93 -4.76 -11.45
CA ASN A 250 12.60 -6.17 -11.28
C ASN A 250 13.24 -7.02 -12.39
N LYS A 251 13.24 -6.54 -13.64
CA LYS A 251 13.93 -7.20 -14.74
C LYS A 251 15.44 -7.26 -14.52
N PHE A 252 16.06 -6.18 -14.04
CA PHE A 252 17.48 -6.14 -13.71
C PHE A 252 17.85 -7.11 -12.59
N VAL A 253 17.09 -7.12 -11.49
CA VAL A 253 17.27 -8.06 -10.37
C VAL A 253 17.15 -9.52 -10.83
N MET A 254 16.22 -9.81 -11.75
CA MET A 254 16.08 -11.15 -12.33
C MET A 254 17.25 -11.53 -13.26
N VAL A 255 17.78 -10.58 -14.03
CA VAL A 255 18.95 -10.79 -14.91
C VAL A 255 20.24 -10.98 -14.10
N ASP A 256 20.44 -10.22 -13.03
CA ASP A 256 21.60 -10.39 -12.14
C ASP A 256 21.55 -11.76 -11.41
N LYS A 257 20.36 -12.20 -10.98
CA LYS A 257 20.17 -13.57 -10.47
C LYS A 257 20.52 -14.64 -11.49
N ALA A 258 20.12 -14.48 -12.76
CA ALA A 258 20.44 -15.41 -13.84
C ALA A 258 21.94 -15.39 -14.23
N SER A 259 22.61 -14.24 -14.13
CA SER A 259 24.03 -14.07 -14.44
C SER A 259 24.93 -14.74 -13.40
N VAL A 260 24.54 -14.67 -12.12
CA VAL A 260 25.18 -15.40 -11.00
C VAL A 260 24.92 -16.91 -11.08
N GLU A 261 23.91 -17.34 -11.85
CA GLU A 261 23.64 -18.74 -12.18
C GLU A 261 24.57 -19.30 -13.25
N HIS A 262 24.81 -18.54 -14.30
CA HIS A 262 25.61 -19.00 -15.44
C HIS A 262 27.13 -18.98 -15.19
N ASN A 263 27.64 -18.09 -14.33
CA ASN A 263 29.06 -18.05 -13.95
C ASN A 263 29.45 -19.01 -12.81
N SER A 264 28.54 -19.86 -12.36
CA SER A 264 28.77 -20.84 -11.29
C SER A 264 28.63 -22.30 -11.75
N SER A 265 28.55 -22.52 -13.07
CA SER A 265 28.54 -23.81 -13.75
C SER A 265 29.77 -23.97 -14.63
#